data_AF-A0A3C0TYU1-F1
#
_entry.id   AF-A0A3C0TYU1-F1
#
_cell.length_a   1.000
_cell.length_b   1.000
_cell.length_c   1.000
_cell.angle_alpha   90.00
_cell.angle_beta   90.00
_cell.angle_gamma   90.00
#
_symmetry.space_group_name_H-M   'P 1'
#
loop_
_entity.id
_entity.type
_entity.pdbx_description
1 polymer ?
#
loop_
_entity_poly.entity_id
_entity_poly.type
_entity_poly.pdbx_seq_one_letter_code
_entity_poly.pdbx_strand_id
1 'polypeptide(L)'
;MFITHDLATVRSIADEVVVMHRGRVMEAGCREDIFRRPGHPYLRGLLAAARQLTAPAAEKTAPGAGGEPLLEVRNVSKHYRGAANEHPAVEDVSFTIPRGACVALVG
;
A
#
# COMPACT_ATOMS: atom_id res chain seq x y z
N MET A 1 21.42 -13.10 1.42
CA MET A 1 20.63 -12.90 0.19
C MET A 1 19.16 -12.90 0.57
N PHE A 2 18.42 -11.85 0.23
CA PHE A 2 16.98 -11.69 0.52
C PHE A 2 16.18 -11.65 -0.78
N ILE A 3 14.93 -12.12 -0.74
CA ILE A 3 13.98 -12.02 -1.86
C ILE A 3 12.72 -11.34 -1.32
N THR A 4 12.38 -10.18 -1.87
CA THR A 4 11.19 -9.43 -1.50
C THR A 4 10.59 -8.72 -2.71
N HIS A 5 9.32 -8.39 -2.63
CA HIS A 5 8.60 -7.58 -3.62
C HIS A 5 8.49 -6.11 -3.20
N ASP A 6 8.84 -5.78 -1.95
CA ASP A 6 8.77 -4.41 -1.44
C ASP A 6 10.07 -3.65 -1.73
N LEU A 7 9.96 -2.68 -2.63
CA LEU A 7 11.05 -1.80 -3.02
C LEU A 7 11.50 -0.86 -1.90
N ALA A 8 10.63 -0.51 -0.94
CA ALA A 8 11.01 0.31 0.21
C ALA A 8 11.95 -0.46 1.14
N THR A 9 11.63 -1.72 1.43
CA THR A 9 12.52 -2.62 2.15
C THR A 9 13.86 -2.77 1.44
N VAL A 10 13.87 -3.08 0.13
CA VAL A 10 15.14 -3.20 -0.64
C VAL A 10 15.97 -1.93 -0.53
N ARG A 11 15.35 -0.75 -0.64
CA ARG A 11 16.04 0.53 -0.54
C ARG A 11 16.67 0.80 0.83
N SER A 12 16.15 0.17 1.89
CA SER A 12 16.64 0.35 3.25
C SER A 12 17.80 -0.60 3.59
N ILE A 13 17.74 -1.84 3.13
CA ILE A 13 18.62 -2.91 3.66
C ILE A 13 19.60 -3.52 2.66
N ALA A 14 19.48 -3.24 1.36
CA ALA A 14 20.31 -3.90 0.34
C ALA A 14 21.47 -3.02 -0.14
N ASP A 15 22.65 -3.61 -0.26
CA ASP A 15 23.82 -3.00 -0.92
C ASP A 15 23.79 -3.25 -2.44
N GLU A 16 23.48 -4.49 -2.83
CA GLU A 16 23.31 -4.94 -4.21
C GLU A 16 21.90 -5.46 -4.47
N VAL A 17 21.41 -5.24 -5.69
CA VAL A 17 20.06 -5.62 -6.09
C VAL A 17 20.11 -6.34 -7.44
N VAL A 18 19.41 -7.47 -7.51
CA VAL A 18 19.15 -8.21 -8.75
C VAL A 18 17.65 -8.18 -9.01
N VAL A 19 17.25 -7.63 -10.15
CA VAL A 19 15.86 -7.55 -10.59
C VAL A 19 15.60 -8.67 -11.58
N MET A 20 14.65 -9.54 -11.26
CA MET A 20 14.26 -10.64 -12.13
C MET A 20 12.81 -10.51 -12.60
N HIS A 21 12.55 -10.95 -13.82
CA HIS A 21 11.20 -11.06 -14.38
C HIS A 21 11.11 -12.31 -15.24
N ARG A 22 10.10 -13.16 -14.97
CA ARG A 22 9.86 -14.44 -15.66
C ARG A 22 11.12 -15.33 -15.74
N GLY A 23 11.81 -15.47 -14.61
CA GLY A 23 13.01 -16.31 -14.51
C GLY A 23 14.26 -15.75 -15.19
N ARG A 24 14.26 -14.49 -15.65
CA ARG A 24 15.41 -13.84 -16.29
C ARG A 24 15.86 -12.63 -15.48
N VAL A 25 17.17 -12.40 -15.39
CA VAL A 25 17.73 -11.18 -14.81
C VAL A 25 17.50 -10.04 -15.80
N MET A 26 16.79 -9.00 -15.36
CA MET A 26 16.54 -7.79 -16.12
C MET A 26 17.63 -6.74 -15.88
N GLU A 27 18.09 -6.62 -14.63
CA GLU A 27 19.13 -5.69 -14.23
C GLU A 27 19.77 -6.15 -12.92
N ALA A 28 21.06 -5.89 -12.73
CA ALA A 28 21.79 -6.17 -11.50
C ALA A 28 22.83 -5.07 -11.27
N GLY A 29 22.99 -4.63 -10.03
CA GLY A 29 23.95 -3.58 -9.68
C GLY A 29 23.80 -3.08 -8.26
N CYS A 30 24.54 -2.02 -7.93
CA CYS A 30 24.41 -1.38 -6.64
C CYS A 30 23.02 -0.77 -6.47
N ARG A 31 22.55 -0.67 -5.22
CA ARG A 31 21.26 -0.06 -4.89
C ARG A 31 21.11 1.34 -5.51
N GLU A 32 22.16 2.17 -5.49
CA GLU A 32 22.10 3.51 -6.07
C GLU A 32 21.77 3.52 -7.57
N ASP A 33 22.42 2.68 -8.37
CA ASP A 33 22.22 2.62 -9.82
C ASP A 33 20.84 2.10 -10.17
N ILE A 34 20.41 1.03 -9.50
CA ILE A 34 19.10 0.39 -9.70
C ILE A 34 17.95 1.38 -9.45
N PHE A 35 18.05 2.19 -8.41
CA PHE A 35 16.97 3.12 -8.05
C PHE A 35 17.08 4.51 -8.71
N ARG A 36 18.28 5.02 -9.00
CA ARG A 36 18.48 6.38 -9.53
C ARG A 36 18.69 6.41 -11.04
N ARG A 37 19.31 5.39 -11.61
CA ARG A 37 19.66 5.33 -13.04
C ARG A 37 19.33 3.96 -13.65
N PRO A 38 18.06 3.50 -13.55
CA PRO A 38 17.67 2.20 -14.09
C PRO A 38 17.84 2.16 -15.61
N GLY A 39 18.63 1.21 -16.10
CA GLY A 39 18.88 1.02 -17.53
C GLY A 39 17.74 0.30 -18.25
N HIS A 40 17.22 -0.76 -17.64
CA HIS A 40 16.26 -1.66 -18.28
C HIS A 40 14.85 -1.03 -18.31
N PRO A 41 14.12 -1.05 -19.46
CA PRO A 41 12.78 -0.48 -19.58
C PRO A 41 11.77 -1.04 -18.56
N TYR A 42 11.86 -2.35 -18.27
CA TYR A 42 11.04 -2.99 -17.24
C TYR A 42 11.23 -2.35 -15.85
N LEU A 43 12.49 -2.16 -15.42
CA LEU A 43 12.78 -1.58 -14.11
C LEU A 43 12.33 -0.11 -14.04
N ARG A 44 12.50 0.64 -15.13
CA ARG A 44 11.94 2.01 -15.25
C ARG A 44 10.43 2.03 -15.04
N GLY A 45 9.70 1.12 -15.70
CA GLY A 45 8.25 0.98 -15.53
C GLY A 45 7.85 0.59 -14.11
N LEU A 46 8.56 -0.38 -13.52
CA LEU A 46 8.34 -0.83 -12.15
C LEU A 46 8.51 0.32 -11.14
N LEU A 47 9.60 1.07 -11.23
CA LEU A 47 9.86 2.21 -10.34
C LEU A 47 8.85 3.34 -10.55
N ALA A 48 8.44 3.61 -11.79
CA ALA A 48 7.41 4.61 -12.07
C ALA A 48 6.05 4.24 -11.44
N ALA A 49 5.64 2.98 -11.57
CA ALA A 49 4.42 2.47 -10.95
C ALA A 49 4.49 2.54 -9.41
N ALA A 50 5.64 2.15 -8.82
CA ALA A 50 5.83 2.22 -7.38
C ALA A 50 5.74 3.66 -6.84
N ARG A 51 6.26 4.65 -7.58
CA ARG A 51 6.16 6.07 -7.19
C ARG A 51 4.73 6.59 -7.18
N GLN A 52 3.87 6.09 -8.08
CA GLN A 52 2.45 6.47 -8.11
C GLN A 52 1.69 5.99 -6.86
N LEU A 53 2.15 4.93 -6.19
CA LEU A 53 1.58 4.45 -4.94
C LEU A 53 1.93 5.36 -3.74
N THR A 54 3.07 6.07 -3.82
CA THR A 54 3.59 6.93 -2.73
C THR A 54 3.39 8.42 -2.95
N ALA A 55 2.98 8.84 -4.15
CA ALA A 55 2.63 10.23 -4.39
C ALA A 55 1.40 10.57 -3.52
N PRO A 56 1.35 11.76 -2.88
CA PRO A 56 0.09 12.22 -2.31
C PRO A 56 -0.93 12.14 -3.43
N ALA A 57 -2.04 11.44 -3.18
CA ALA A 57 -3.10 11.30 -4.18
C ALA A 57 -3.45 12.71 -4.62
N ALA A 58 -2.99 13.13 -5.80
CA ALA A 58 -3.40 14.38 -6.43
C ALA A 58 -4.91 14.34 -6.35
N GLU A 59 -5.52 15.28 -5.63
CA GLU A 59 -6.92 15.26 -5.20
C GLU A 59 -7.78 14.62 -6.28
N LYS A 60 -7.91 13.28 -6.21
CA LYS A 60 -8.86 12.58 -7.04
C LYS A 60 -10.11 12.96 -6.32
N THR A 61 -10.80 13.99 -6.82
CA THR A 61 -12.18 14.27 -6.47
C THR A 61 -12.86 12.92 -6.45
N ALA A 62 -13.07 12.38 -5.24
CA ALA A 62 -13.56 11.04 -5.10
C ALA A 62 -14.89 11.02 -5.86
N PRO A 63 -15.07 10.18 -6.89
CA PRO A 63 -16.38 10.04 -7.49
C PRO A 63 -17.26 9.45 -6.38
N GLY A 64 -18.01 10.31 -5.69
CA GLY A 64 -18.81 9.90 -4.54
C GLY A 64 -18.67 10.74 -3.26
N ALA A 65 -17.99 11.88 -3.24
CA ALA A 65 -18.02 12.80 -2.08
C ALA A 65 -19.46 13.31 -1.72
N GLY A 66 -20.46 12.99 -2.54
CA GLY A 66 -21.89 13.12 -2.22
C GLY A 66 -22.74 11.98 -2.80
N GLY A 67 -22.16 10.80 -3.03
CA GLY A 67 -22.87 9.64 -3.58
C GLY A 67 -23.79 8.97 -2.56
N GLU A 68 -24.88 8.38 -3.04
CA GLU A 68 -25.79 7.56 -2.22
C GLU A 68 -25.00 6.53 -1.39
N PRO A 69 -25.29 6.39 -0.08
CA PRO A 69 -24.58 5.44 0.76
C PRO A 69 -24.82 4.01 0.25
N LEU A 70 -23.73 3.25 0.05
CA LEU A 70 -23.83 1.79 -0.14
C LEU A 70 -23.96 1.09 1.21
N LEU A 71 -23.17 1.56 2.19
CA LEU A 71 -23.17 1.05 3.55
C LEU A 71 -23.06 2.23 4.52
N GLU A 72 -23.93 2.26 5.52
CA GLU A 72 -23.85 3.18 6.63
C GLU A 72 -23.68 2.39 7.93
N VAL A 73 -22.66 2.74 8.69
CA VAL A 73 -22.32 2.12 9.97
C VAL A 73 -22.48 3.17 11.05
N ARG A 74 -23.28 2.86 12.08
CA ARG A 74 -23.60 3.80 13.17
C ARG A 74 -23.32 3.15 14.51
N ASN A 75 -22.62 3.90 15.36
CA ASN A 75 -22.40 3.61 16.77
C ASN A 75 -21.92 2.17 17.03
N VAL A 76 -21.03 1.67 16.18
CA VAL A 76 -20.54 0.29 16.31
C VAL A 76 -19.48 0.24 17.42
N SER A 77 -19.76 -0.59 18.41
CA SER A 77 -18.83 -0.95 19.48
C SER A 77 -18.58 -2.45 19.44
N LYS A 78 -17.31 -2.85 19.54
CA LYS A 78 -16.89 -4.26 19.60
C LYS A 78 -15.94 -4.45 20.77
N HIS A 79 -16.33 -5.35 21.67
CA HIS A 79 -15.51 -5.82 22.77
C HIS A 79 -15.17 -7.30 22.53
N TYR A 80 -13.91 -7.68 22.76
CA TYR A 80 -13.47 -9.07 22.76
C TYR A 80 -13.29 -9.55 24.18
N ARG A 81 -13.79 -10.75 24.48
CA ARG A 81 -13.58 -11.40 25.77
C ARG A 81 -12.28 -12.19 25.74
N GLY A 82 -11.30 -11.76 26.54
CA GLY A 82 -10.09 -12.52 26.84
C GLY A 82 -10.27 -13.45 28.04
N ALA A 83 -9.25 -14.25 28.33
CA ALA A 83 -9.28 -15.24 29.42
C ALA A 83 -9.46 -14.61 30.82
N ALA A 84 -9.04 -13.35 31.01
CA ALA A 84 -9.12 -12.65 32.29
C ALA A 84 -9.89 -11.31 32.23
N ASN A 85 -9.94 -10.64 31.07
CA ASN A 85 -10.54 -9.31 30.91
C ASN A 85 -11.29 -9.19 29.57
N GLU A 86 -12.27 -8.29 29.53
CA GLU A 86 -12.83 -7.80 28.27
C GLU A 86 -11.97 -6.63 27.75
N HIS A 87 -11.69 -6.65 26.45
CA HIS A 87 -10.90 -5.62 25.78
C HIS A 87 -11.76 -4.92 24.72
N PRO A 88 -11.99 -3.60 24.83
CA PRO A 88 -12.63 -2.84 23.76
C PRO A 88 -11.69 -2.81 22.55
N ALA A 89 -12.19 -3.23 21.39
CA ALA A 89 -11.50 -3.11 20.12
C ALA A 89 -12.01 -1.93 19.29
N VAL A 90 -13.30 -1.62 19.42
CA VAL A 90 -13.94 -0.49 18.75
C VAL A 90 -14.96 0.09 19.73
N GLU A 91 -14.99 1.40 19.89
CA GLU A 91 -15.97 2.10 20.72
C GLU A 91 -16.64 3.21 19.90
N ASP A 92 -17.97 3.10 19.77
CA ASP A 92 -18.85 4.12 19.20
C ASP A 92 -18.39 4.71 17.86
N VAL A 93 -17.98 3.85 16.93
CA VAL A 93 -17.49 4.28 15.61
C VAL A 93 -18.65 4.33 14.62
N SER A 94 -18.75 5.44 13.90
CA SER A 94 -19.71 5.66 12.81
C SER A 94 -18.99 6.11 11.55
N PHE A 95 -19.32 5.50 10.41
CA PHE A 95 -18.78 5.89 9.10
C PHE A 95 -19.70 5.45 7.95
N THR A 96 -19.49 6.03 6.78
CA THR A 96 -20.26 5.72 5.58
C THR A 96 -19.32 5.31 4.46
N ILE A 97 -19.69 4.25 3.72
CA ILE A 97 -19.05 3.87 2.46
C ILE A 97 -19.97 4.30 1.32
N PRO A 98 -19.60 5.34 0.54
CA PRO A 98 -20.38 5.76 -0.62
C PRO A 98 -20.36 4.70 -1.71
N ARG A 99 -21.45 4.58 -2.47
CA ARG A 99 -21.47 3.72 -3.67
C ARG A 99 -20.44 4.21 -4.69
N GLY A 100 -19.62 3.30 -5.18
CA GLY A 100 -18.59 3.59 -6.18
C GLY A 100 -17.28 4.17 -5.63
N ALA A 101 -17.18 4.38 -4.31
CA ALA A 101 -15.93 4.80 -3.68
C ALA A 101 -14.99 3.62 -3.40
N CYS A 102 -13.69 3.86 -3.49
CA CYS A 102 -12.65 2.97 -2.98
C CYS A 102 -12.13 3.55 -1.66
N VAL A 103 -12.47 2.91 -0.54
CA VAL A 103 -12.10 3.33 0.81
C VAL A 103 -11.07 2.36 1.37
N ALA A 104 -10.04 2.87 2.05
CA ALA A 104 -9.03 2.07 2.72
C ALA A 104 -9.03 2.35 4.23
N LEU A 105 -8.85 1.31 5.03
CA LEU A 105 -8.58 1.40 6.46
C LEU A 105 -7.07 1.21 6.66
N VAL A 106 -6.42 2.18 7.32
CA VAL A 106 -4.98 2.15 7.61
C VAL A 106 -4.80 2.26 9.11
N GLY A 107 -4.01 1.36 9.69
CA GLY A 107 -3.71 1.27 11.12
C GLY A 107 -2.49 0.39 11.36
#